data_AF-A0A9W7YBB2-F1
#
_entry.id   AF-A0A9W7YBB2-F1
#
_cell.length_a   1.000
_cell.length_b   1.000
_cell.length_c   1.000
_cell.angle_alpha   90.00
_cell.angle_beta   90.00
_cell.angle_gamma   90.00
#
_symmetry.space_group_name_H-M   'P 1'
#
loop_
_entity.id
_entity.type
_entity.pdbx_description
1 polymer ?
#
loop_
_entity_poly.entity_id
_entity_poly.type
_entity_poly.pdbx_seq_one_letter_code
_entity_poly.pdbx_strand_id
1 'polypeptide(L)'
;LTMGLYRPEEASYDVAAVTASLDALCAIWNAGGAKCRTVDKVQGVRWFKLMWNASFNPISVVAGGFDAQTLLADADCKGLLLSVMQEVRRIGEAATGEPLPVVMGVDGPEAYVAFTERSEAPVIPSMLMDYWERRPMEHAVILGQPLQVARELGIDAPRMQTVYTLLKMAEKQRLADGQ
;
A
#
# COMPACT_ATOMS: atom_id res chain seq x y z
N LEU A 1 -12.34 7.74 -3.30
CA LEU A 1 -11.64 7.20 -4.48
C LEU A 1 -10.80 8.31 -5.09
N THR A 2 -9.53 8.05 -5.37
CA THR A 2 -8.67 8.99 -6.11
C THR A 2 -8.34 8.33 -7.43
N MET A 3 -8.62 9.00 -8.54
CA MET A 3 -8.30 8.54 -9.89
C MET A 3 -7.25 9.46 -10.50
N GLY A 4 -6.49 8.97 -11.45
CA GLY A 4 -5.50 9.78 -12.14
C GLY A 4 -4.83 9.00 -13.25
N LEU A 5 -4.01 9.70 -14.03
CA LEU A 5 -3.29 9.08 -15.13
C LEU A 5 -2.08 8.30 -14.59
N TYR A 6 -1.79 7.18 -15.25
CA TYR A 6 -0.58 6.40 -15.00
C TYR A 6 0.50 6.84 -15.98
N ARG A 7 1.56 7.46 -15.46
CA ARG A 7 2.71 7.99 -16.21
C ARG A 7 2.30 8.76 -17.49
N PRO A 8 1.55 9.87 -17.35
CA PRO A 8 1.12 10.66 -18.51
C PRO A 8 2.28 11.14 -19.39
N GLU A 9 3.48 11.29 -18.83
CA GLU A 9 4.73 11.61 -19.55
C GLU A 9 5.20 10.50 -20.51
N GLU A 10 4.80 9.26 -20.29
CA GLU A 10 5.10 8.09 -21.14
C GLU A 10 3.86 7.67 -21.98
N ALA A 11 2.79 8.47 -21.97
CA ALA A 11 1.52 8.07 -22.57
C ALA A 11 1.58 7.94 -24.09
N SER A 12 1.05 6.81 -24.60
CA SER A 12 0.79 6.59 -26.03
C SER A 12 -0.61 7.04 -26.47
N TYR A 13 -1.33 7.77 -25.60
CA TYR A 13 -2.71 8.20 -25.79
C TYR A 13 -2.83 9.72 -25.66
N ASP A 14 -3.94 10.29 -26.17
CA ASP A 14 -4.24 11.71 -25.99
C ASP A 14 -4.56 12.00 -24.52
N VAL A 15 -3.58 12.59 -23.83
CA VAL A 15 -3.66 12.95 -22.42
C VAL A 15 -4.85 13.88 -22.15
N ALA A 16 -5.12 14.87 -23.01
CA ALA A 16 -6.21 15.82 -22.79
C ALA A 16 -7.58 15.14 -22.89
N ALA A 17 -7.76 14.28 -23.91
CA ALA A 17 -9.00 13.53 -24.09
C ALA A 17 -9.25 12.53 -22.95
N VAL A 18 -8.21 11.84 -22.47
CA VAL A 18 -8.33 10.90 -21.35
C VAL A 18 -8.56 11.64 -20.04
N THR A 19 -7.94 12.79 -19.79
CA THR A 19 -8.26 13.64 -18.62
C THR A 19 -9.72 14.06 -18.63
N ALA A 20 -10.25 14.53 -19.77
CA ALA A 20 -11.68 14.88 -19.87
C ALA A 20 -12.60 13.69 -19.57
N SER A 21 -12.24 12.49 -20.05
CA SER A 21 -12.97 11.25 -19.77
C SER A 21 -12.91 10.87 -18.29
N LEU A 22 -11.75 11.06 -17.65
CA LEU A 22 -11.53 10.80 -16.23
C LEU A 22 -12.38 11.74 -15.36
N ASP A 23 -12.44 13.02 -15.70
CA ASP A 23 -13.25 14.00 -14.98
C ASP A 23 -14.75 13.73 -15.12
N ALA A 24 -15.21 13.37 -16.31
CA ALA A 24 -16.59 12.95 -16.54
C ALA A 24 -16.95 11.72 -15.70
N LEU A 25 -16.06 10.73 -15.65
CA LEU A 25 -16.23 9.52 -14.85
C LEU A 25 -16.25 9.83 -13.34
N CYS A 26 -15.36 10.71 -12.87
CA CYS A 26 -15.34 11.20 -11.50
C CYS A 26 -16.66 11.89 -11.12
N ALA A 27 -17.21 12.71 -12.02
CA ALA A 27 -18.49 13.38 -11.82
C ALA A 27 -19.66 12.38 -11.69
N ILE A 28 -19.69 11.33 -12.52
CA ILE A 28 -20.71 10.27 -12.41
C ILE A 28 -20.64 9.58 -11.05
N TRP A 29 -19.45 9.23 -10.57
CA TRP A 29 -19.30 8.59 -9.25
C TRP A 29 -19.74 9.52 -8.11
N ASN A 30 -19.41 10.81 -8.20
CA ASN A 30 -19.85 11.80 -7.21
C ASN A 30 -21.38 11.99 -7.24
N ALA A 31 -22.00 12.01 -8.41
CA ALA A 31 -23.46 12.06 -8.55
C ALA A 31 -24.14 10.82 -7.94
N GLY A 32 -23.48 9.66 -7.97
CA GLY A 32 -23.90 8.44 -7.30
C GLY A 32 -23.64 8.40 -5.78
N GLY A 33 -23.12 9.47 -5.19
CA GLY A 33 -22.87 9.58 -3.74
C GLY A 33 -21.50 9.07 -3.28
N ALA A 34 -20.61 8.66 -4.19
CA ALA A 34 -19.23 8.36 -3.84
C ALA A 34 -18.44 9.65 -3.57
N LYS A 35 -17.32 9.55 -2.85
CA LYS A 35 -16.32 10.64 -2.73
C LYS A 35 -15.18 10.37 -3.70
N CYS A 36 -15.23 10.97 -4.88
CA CYS A 36 -14.26 10.81 -5.95
C CYS A 36 -13.52 12.12 -6.25
N ARG A 37 -12.22 12.02 -6.53
CA ARG A 37 -11.38 13.13 -7.00
C ARG A 37 -10.40 12.66 -8.06
N THR A 38 -9.99 13.56 -8.95
CA THR A 38 -8.94 13.32 -9.96
C THR A 38 -7.61 13.93 -9.51
N VAL A 39 -6.51 13.35 -9.98
CA VAL A 39 -5.14 13.84 -9.85
C VAL A 39 -4.39 13.62 -11.16
N ASP A 40 -3.43 14.47 -11.47
CA ASP A 40 -2.69 14.38 -12.74
C ASP A 40 -1.87 13.09 -12.83
N LYS A 41 -1.18 12.73 -11.73
CA LYS A 41 -0.35 11.54 -11.61
C LYS A 41 -0.83 10.65 -10.46
N VAL A 42 -1.38 9.48 -10.79
CA VAL A 42 -1.90 8.57 -9.76
C VAL A 42 -0.80 7.81 -9.01
N GLN A 43 0.41 7.76 -9.58
CA GLN A 43 1.50 6.93 -9.07
C GLN A 43 1.92 7.28 -7.64
N GLY A 44 2.10 8.57 -7.34
CA GLY A 44 2.40 9.01 -5.97
C GLY A 44 1.33 8.58 -4.97
N VAL A 45 0.06 8.66 -5.33
CA VAL A 45 -1.07 8.23 -4.47
C VAL A 45 -1.06 6.72 -4.24
N ARG A 46 -0.69 5.94 -5.26
CA ARG A 46 -0.57 4.47 -5.14
C ARG A 46 0.57 4.09 -4.21
N TRP A 47 1.76 4.69 -4.38
CA TRP A 47 2.90 4.47 -3.48
C TRP A 47 2.63 4.94 -2.06
N PHE A 48 1.92 6.06 -1.90
CA PHE A 48 1.47 6.51 -0.59
C PHE A 48 0.65 5.42 0.11
N LYS A 49 -0.40 4.90 -0.53
CA LYS A 49 -1.22 3.81 0.03
C LYS A 49 -0.39 2.56 0.30
N LEU A 50 0.58 2.29 -0.55
CA LEU A 50 1.45 1.14 -0.43
C LEU A 50 2.31 1.17 0.83
N MET A 51 2.63 2.34 1.39
CA MET A 51 3.34 2.42 2.68
C MET A 51 2.58 1.63 3.75
N TRP A 52 1.28 1.85 3.88
CA TRP A 52 0.43 1.13 4.84
C TRP A 52 0.27 -0.34 4.45
N ASN A 53 -0.05 -0.60 3.18
CA ASN A 53 -0.32 -1.96 2.71
C ASN A 53 0.91 -2.87 2.78
N ALA A 54 2.10 -2.40 2.43
CA ALA A 54 3.31 -3.24 2.49
C ALA A 54 3.87 -3.38 3.91
N SER A 55 3.41 -2.57 4.87
CA SER A 55 3.74 -2.72 6.29
C SER A 55 2.70 -3.56 7.05
N PHE A 56 1.49 -3.04 7.24
CA PHE A 56 0.50 -3.64 8.13
C PHE A 56 -0.05 -4.97 7.62
N ASN A 57 -0.38 -5.07 6.32
CA ASN A 57 -0.94 -6.32 5.78
C ASN A 57 -0.02 -7.51 6.05
N PRO A 58 1.25 -7.53 5.60
CA PRO A 58 2.05 -8.72 5.74
C PRO A 58 2.54 -8.93 7.18
N ILE A 59 2.85 -7.86 7.93
CA ILE A 59 3.33 -7.96 9.32
C ILE A 59 2.24 -8.55 10.22
N SER A 60 0.98 -8.14 10.03
CA SER A 60 -0.15 -8.71 10.79
C SER A 60 -0.27 -10.23 10.66
N VAL A 61 -0.02 -10.76 9.46
CA VAL A 61 -0.04 -12.22 9.20
C VAL A 61 1.15 -12.90 9.86
N VAL A 62 2.38 -12.44 9.58
CA VAL A 62 3.59 -13.12 10.07
C VAL A 62 3.81 -12.97 11.58
N ALA A 63 3.21 -11.95 12.20
CA ALA A 63 3.23 -11.76 13.65
C ALA A 63 2.21 -12.63 14.40
N GLY A 64 1.42 -13.46 13.70
CA GLY A 64 0.46 -14.38 14.34
C GLY A 64 -1.00 -13.91 14.30
N GLY A 65 -1.32 -12.91 13.50
CA GLY A 65 -2.69 -12.47 13.25
C GLY A 65 -3.19 -11.35 14.15
N PHE A 66 -2.33 -10.37 14.45
CA PHE A 66 -2.70 -9.21 15.25
C PHE A 66 -3.25 -8.06 14.41
N ASP A 67 -4.24 -7.35 14.94
CA ASP A 67 -4.77 -6.12 14.34
C ASP A 67 -3.77 -4.96 14.42
N ALA A 68 -4.03 -3.89 13.66
CA ALA A 68 -3.10 -2.76 13.57
C ALA A 68 -2.84 -2.08 14.92
N GLN A 69 -3.83 -1.98 15.81
CA GLN A 69 -3.68 -1.31 17.11
C GLN A 69 -2.83 -2.16 18.04
N THR A 70 -3.02 -3.48 18.05
CA THR A 70 -2.16 -4.38 18.82
C THR A 70 -0.70 -4.32 18.34
N LEU A 71 -0.47 -4.33 17.02
CA LEU A 71 0.88 -4.20 16.46
C LEU A 71 1.55 -2.87 16.80
N LEU A 72 0.78 -1.78 16.89
CA LEU A 72 1.28 -0.44 17.22
C LEU A 72 1.55 -0.24 18.71
N ALA A 73 0.90 -1.01 19.57
CA ALA A 73 1.11 -0.97 21.02
C ALA A 73 2.49 -1.52 21.43
N ASP A 74 3.09 -2.39 20.61
CA ASP A 74 4.45 -2.88 20.79
C ASP A 74 5.47 -1.95 20.10
N ALA A 75 6.46 -1.47 20.87
CA ALA A 75 7.41 -0.47 20.39
C ALA A 75 8.32 -1.00 19.26
N ASP A 76 8.74 -2.26 19.35
CA ASP A 76 9.63 -2.89 18.37
C ASP A 76 8.87 -3.17 17.06
N CYS A 77 7.64 -3.66 17.16
CA CYS A 77 6.76 -3.88 16.01
C CYS A 77 6.38 -2.55 15.33
N LYS A 78 6.06 -1.51 16.10
CA LYS A 78 5.88 -0.15 15.55
C LYS A 78 7.13 0.34 14.83
N GLY A 79 8.31 0.10 15.39
CA GLY A 79 9.59 0.40 14.75
C GLY A 79 9.80 -0.34 13.41
N LEU A 80 9.42 -1.61 13.35
CA LEU A 80 9.44 -2.41 12.11
C LEU A 80 8.45 -1.88 11.07
N LEU A 81 7.22 -1.55 11.47
CA LEU A 81 6.20 -0.97 10.58
C LEU A 81 6.69 0.33 9.94
N LEU A 82 7.20 1.26 10.75
CA LEU A 82 7.79 2.52 10.27
C LEU A 82 8.96 2.27 9.31
N SER A 83 9.83 1.34 9.68
CA SER A 83 10.98 0.98 8.87
C SER A 83 10.61 0.43 7.49
N VAL A 84 9.56 -0.38 7.40
CA VAL A 84 9.02 -0.89 6.13
C VAL A 84 8.37 0.24 5.34
N MET A 85 7.57 1.10 5.97
CA MET A 85 6.99 2.28 5.31
C MET A 85 8.07 3.20 4.72
N GLN A 86 9.20 3.38 5.43
CA GLN A 86 10.34 4.17 4.95
C GLN A 86 11.02 3.51 3.73
N GLU A 87 11.16 2.18 3.69
CA GLU A 87 11.62 1.47 2.49
C GLU A 87 10.69 1.73 1.30
N VAL A 88 9.38 1.58 1.50
CA VAL A 88 8.36 1.84 0.47
C VAL A 88 8.41 3.28 -0.02
N ARG A 89 8.54 4.26 0.90
CA ARG A 89 8.66 5.68 0.55
C ARG A 89 9.86 5.92 -0.34
N ARG A 90 11.05 5.44 0.05
CA ARG A 90 12.29 5.61 -0.75
C ARG A 90 12.15 5.03 -2.14
N ILE A 91 11.59 3.82 -2.27
CA ILE A 91 11.36 3.20 -3.58
C ILE A 91 10.35 4.02 -4.39
N GLY A 92 9.25 4.44 -3.75
CA GLY A 92 8.18 5.19 -4.40
C GLY A 92 8.66 6.53 -4.95
N GLU A 93 9.34 7.33 -4.13
CA GLU A 93 9.87 8.64 -4.54
C GLU A 93 10.90 8.51 -5.67
N ALA A 94 11.75 7.48 -5.62
CA ALA A 94 12.69 7.20 -6.70
C ALA A 94 11.97 6.74 -7.99
N ALA A 95 10.93 5.92 -7.87
CA ALA A 95 10.16 5.41 -9.00
C ALA A 95 9.28 6.46 -9.67
N THR A 96 8.86 7.50 -8.94
CA THR A 96 8.08 8.63 -9.47
C THR A 96 8.94 9.83 -9.84
N GLY A 97 10.17 9.91 -9.33
CA GLY A 97 11.05 11.07 -9.50
C GLY A 97 10.59 12.31 -8.72
N GLU A 98 9.65 12.15 -7.79
CA GLU A 98 9.02 13.24 -7.02
C GLU A 98 8.65 12.76 -5.60
N PRO A 99 8.63 13.64 -4.58
CA PRO A 99 8.16 13.29 -3.25
C PRO A 99 6.75 12.70 -3.26
N LEU A 100 6.47 11.74 -2.37
CA LEU A 100 5.11 11.20 -2.26
C LEU A 100 4.15 12.29 -1.77
N PRO A 101 2.92 12.33 -2.30
CA PRO A 101 1.97 13.38 -1.97
C PRO A 101 1.42 13.22 -0.55
N VAL A 102 1.00 14.34 0.03
CA VAL A 102 0.18 14.35 1.24
C VAL A 102 -1.24 13.91 0.88
N VAL A 103 -1.72 12.85 1.52
CA VAL A 103 -3.06 12.30 1.27
C VAL A 103 -3.85 12.28 2.57
N MET A 104 -5.05 12.87 2.58
CA MET A 104 -5.88 12.99 3.79
C MET A 104 -5.17 13.70 4.97
N GLY A 105 -4.27 14.63 4.66
CA GLY A 105 -3.46 15.33 5.68
C GLY A 105 -2.35 14.49 6.31
N VAL A 106 -2.08 13.31 5.75
CA VAL A 106 -1.02 12.40 6.19
C VAL A 106 0.20 12.59 5.29
N ASP A 107 1.32 12.97 5.91
CA ASP A 107 2.61 13.19 5.26
C ASP A 107 3.66 12.20 5.80
N GLY A 108 3.93 11.16 5.01
CA GLY A 108 4.95 10.17 5.32
C GLY A 108 4.59 9.14 6.40
N PRO A 109 5.55 8.25 6.73
CA PRO A 109 5.35 7.09 7.61
C PRO A 109 4.85 7.42 9.01
N GLU A 110 5.47 8.41 9.66
CA GLU A 110 5.18 8.78 11.05
C GLU A 110 3.76 9.33 11.18
N ALA A 111 3.35 10.18 10.24
CA ALA A 111 1.97 10.68 10.18
C ALA A 111 0.98 9.56 9.86
N TYR A 112 1.37 8.56 9.06
CA TYR A 112 0.49 7.44 8.70
C TYR A 112 0.24 6.50 9.88
N VAL A 113 1.28 6.25 10.68
CA VAL A 113 1.14 5.55 11.96
C VAL A 113 0.24 6.35 12.90
N ALA A 114 0.52 7.63 13.12
CA ALA A 114 -0.30 8.48 13.98
C ALA A 114 -1.77 8.58 13.50
N PHE A 115 -2.01 8.56 12.19
CA PHE A 115 -3.35 8.49 11.63
C PHE A 115 -4.04 7.16 11.96
N THR A 116 -3.33 6.04 11.89
CA THR A 116 -3.86 4.71 12.21
C THR A 116 -4.16 4.56 13.70
N GLU A 117 -3.34 5.15 14.58
CA GLU A 117 -3.54 5.18 16.04
C GLU A 117 -4.82 5.91 16.46
N ARG A 118 -5.33 6.84 15.65
CA ARG A 118 -6.57 7.58 15.93
C ARG A 118 -7.84 6.75 15.69
N SER A 119 -7.72 5.55 15.12
CA SER A 119 -8.89 4.71 14.90
C SER A 119 -9.45 4.20 16.23
N GLU A 120 -10.73 4.44 16.48
CA GLU A 120 -11.41 4.01 17.71
C GLU A 120 -11.65 2.50 17.74
N ALA A 121 -11.73 1.86 16.57
CA ALA A 121 -11.96 0.42 16.42
C ALA A 121 -10.70 -0.28 15.90
N PRO A 122 -10.46 -1.55 16.29
CA PRO A 122 -9.39 -2.35 15.72
C PRO A 122 -9.49 -2.42 14.19
N VAL A 123 -8.41 -2.03 13.52
CA VAL A 123 -8.28 -2.08 12.06
C VAL A 123 -7.68 -3.43 11.69
N ILE A 124 -8.51 -4.28 11.09
CA ILE A 124 -8.07 -5.57 10.55
C ILE A 124 -7.54 -5.37 9.13
N PRO A 125 -6.24 -5.64 8.86
CA PRO A 125 -5.68 -5.55 7.51
C PRO A 125 -6.34 -6.55 6.56
N SER A 126 -6.51 -6.18 5.28
CA SER A 126 -7.23 -7.02 4.29
C SER A 126 -6.59 -8.39 4.12
N MET A 127 -5.27 -8.41 4.04
CA MET A 127 -4.49 -9.64 3.89
C MET A 127 -4.62 -10.58 5.10
N LEU A 128 -4.83 -10.03 6.30
CA LEU A 128 -5.09 -10.85 7.48
C LEU A 128 -6.45 -11.55 7.38
N MET A 129 -7.46 -10.86 6.85
CA MET A 129 -8.76 -11.48 6.55
C MET A 129 -8.60 -12.59 5.51
N ASP A 130 -7.87 -12.36 4.42
CA ASP A 130 -7.60 -13.40 3.42
C ASP A 130 -6.87 -14.60 4.03
N TYR A 131 -5.89 -14.37 4.92
CA TYR A 131 -5.20 -15.42 5.65
C TYR A 131 -6.15 -16.24 6.53
N TRP A 132 -7.02 -15.59 7.30
CA TRP A 132 -8.00 -16.28 8.14
C TRP A 132 -9.00 -17.09 7.31
N GLU A 133 -9.48 -16.51 6.21
CA GLU A 133 -10.43 -17.12 5.27
C GLU A 133 -9.80 -18.13 4.31
N ARG A 134 -8.49 -18.41 4.44
CA ARG A 134 -7.73 -19.33 3.56
C ARG A 134 -7.84 -18.97 2.08
N ARG A 135 -7.80 -17.69 1.77
CA ARG A 135 -7.79 -17.17 0.40
C ARG A 135 -6.35 -16.86 -0.04
N PRO A 136 -6.04 -16.93 -1.35
CA PRO A 136 -4.79 -16.41 -1.87
C PRO A 136 -4.65 -14.92 -1.51
N MET A 137 -3.50 -14.54 -0.96
CA MET A 137 -3.17 -13.19 -0.55
C MET A 137 -2.49 -12.40 -1.67
N GLU A 138 -2.72 -11.09 -1.71
CA GLU A 138 -2.16 -10.16 -2.71
C GLU A 138 -0.66 -9.80 -2.51
N HIS A 139 0.14 -10.71 -1.91
CA HIS A 139 1.54 -10.42 -1.55
C HIS A 139 2.46 -10.16 -2.74
N ALA A 140 2.19 -10.79 -3.89
CA ALA A 140 2.98 -10.58 -5.10
C ALA A 140 2.83 -9.15 -5.65
N VAL A 141 1.64 -8.56 -5.50
CA VAL A 141 1.35 -7.19 -5.94
C VAL A 141 1.82 -6.18 -4.89
N ILE A 142 1.55 -6.44 -3.61
CA ILE A 142 1.87 -5.49 -2.52
C ILE A 142 3.37 -5.46 -2.19
N LEU A 143 4.08 -6.59 -2.24
CA LEU A 143 5.50 -6.66 -1.90
C LEU A 143 6.37 -7.03 -3.09
N GLY A 144 5.94 -8.03 -3.88
CA GLY A 144 6.73 -8.55 -5.00
C GLY A 144 7.05 -7.49 -6.07
N GLN A 145 6.04 -6.77 -6.56
CA GLN A 145 6.21 -5.71 -7.56
C GLN A 145 7.07 -4.56 -7.03
N PRO A 146 6.83 -3.98 -5.84
CA PRO A 146 7.71 -2.95 -5.27
C PRO A 146 9.16 -3.41 -5.07
N LEU A 147 9.38 -4.65 -4.63
CA LEU A 147 10.73 -5.22 -4.50
C LEU A 147 11.42 -5.38 -5.86
N GLN A 148 10.66 -5.65 -6.92
CA GLN A 148 11.19 -5.66 -8.28
C GLN A 148 11.63 -4.26 -8.71
N VAL A 149 10.79 -3.24 -8.48
CA VAL A 149 11.15 -1.84 -8.75
C VAL A 149 12.38 -1.41 -7.94
N ALA A 150 12.46 -1.81 -6.67
CA ALA A 150 13.62 -1.53 -5.82
C ALA A 150 14.92 -2.10 -6.42
N ARG A 151 14.89 -3.34 -6.92
CA ARG A 151 16.03 -3.97 -7.61
C ARG A 151 16.43 -3.21 -8.87
N GLU A 152 15.46 -2.82 -9.69
CA GLU A 152 15.71 -2.07 -10.94
C GLU A 152 16.35 -0.70 -10.67
N LEU A 153 16.01 -0.09 -9.55
CA LEU A 153 16.55 1.21 -9.12
C LEU A 153 17.80 1.10 -8.23
N GLY A 154 18.26 -0.11 -7.91
CA GLY A 154 19.40 -0.32 -7.00
C GLY A 154 19.14 0.12 -5.56
N ILE A 155 17.89 0.07 -5.09
CA ILE A 155 17.47 0.47 -3.75
C ILE A 155 17.31 -0.76 -2.86
N ASP A 156 18.04 -0.78 -1.74
CA ASP A 156 17.89 -1.82 -0.74
C ASP A 156 16.59 -1.68 0.07
N ALA A 157 15.85 -2.79 0.15
CA ALA A 157 14.62 -2.96 0.93
C ALA A 157 14.62 -4.29 1.73
N PRO A 158 15.60 -4.47 2.64
CA PRO A 158 15.83 -5.73 3.33
C PRO A 158 14.66 -6.17 4.21
N ARG A 159 13.93 -5.23 4.83
CA ARG A 159 12.81 -5.57 5.73
C ARG A 159 11.60 -6.01 4.92
N MET A 160 11.27 -5.30 3.84
CA MET A 160 10.27 -5.74 2.86
C MET A 160 10.60 -7.13 2.31
N GLN A 161 11.87 -7.38 1.93
CA GLN A 161 12.29 -8.68 1.40
C GLN A 161 12.14 -9.80 2.43
N THR A 162 12.48 -9.53 3.69
CA THR A 162 12.32 -10.48 4.81
C THR A 162 10.85 -10.82 5.01
N VAL A 163 10.01 -9.80 5.18
CA VAL A 163 8.57 -9.95 5.42
C VAL A 163 7.89 -10.67 4.24
N TYR A 164 8.27 -10.33 3.01
CA TYR A 164 7.75 -11.00 1.81
C TYR A 164 8.08 -12.50 1.78
N THR A 165 9.31 -12.85 2.13
CA THR A 165 9.79 -14.24 2.14
C THR A 165 9.03 -15.07 3.18
N LEU A 166 8.86 -14.52 4.39
CA LEU A 166 8.11 -15.18 5.47
C LEU A 166 6.63 -15.33 5.12
N LEU A 167 6.02 -14.29 4.54
CA LEU A 167 4.61 -14.32 4.19
C LEU A 167 4.29 -15.39 3.14
N LYS A 168 5.16 -15.60 2.14
CA LYS A 168 4.99 -16.69 1.17
C LYS A 168 4.94 -18.07 1.83
N MET A 169 5.75 -18.28 2.86
CA MET A 169 5.76 -19.53 3.61
C MET A 169 4.50 -19.67 4.47
N ALA A 170 4.06 -18.59 5.11
CA ALA A 170 2.82 -18.55 5.88
C ALA A 170 1.60 -18.87 4.98
N GLU A 171 1.52 -18.28 3.78
CA GLU A 171 0.47 -18.58 2.81
C GLU A 171 0.47 -20.06 2.40
N LYS A 172 1.65 -20.57 2.02
CA LYS A 172 1.80 -21.97 1.59
C LYS A 172 1.30 -22.93 2.66
N GLN A 173 1.67 -22.69 3.92
CA GLN A 173 1.19 -23.50 5.03
C GLN A 173 -0.34 -23.37 5.17
N ARG A 174 -0.86 -22.14 5.19
CA ARG A 174 -2.28 -21.87 5.44
C ARG A 174 -3.21 -22.46 4.40
N LEU A 175 -2.80 -22.46 3.13
CA LEU A 175 -3.55 -23.07 2.04
C LEU A 175 -3.47 -24.61 2.04
N ALA A 176 -2.38 -25.19 2.57
CA ALA A 176 -2.24 -26.63 2.71
C ALA A 176 -3.08 -27.21 3.87
N ASP A 177 -3.21 -26.48 4.99
CA ASP A 177 -4.00 -26.90 6.18
C ASP A 177 -5.52 -27.01 5.92
N GLY A 178 -5.98 -26.70 4.71
CA GLY A 178 -7.38 -26.83 4.29
C GLY A 178 -7.67 -28.02 3.36
N GLN A 179 -6.65 -28.82 3.01
CA GLN A 179 -6.76 -30.06 2.24
C GLN A 179 -6.76 -31.28 3.18
#